data_AF-F4BZN2-F1
#
_entry.id   AF-F4BZN2-F1
#
_cell.length_a   1.000
_cell.length_b   1.000
_cell.length_c   1.000
_cell.angle_alpha   90.00
_cell.angle_beta   90.00
_cell.angle_gamma   90.00
#
_symmetry.space_group_name_H-M   'P 1'
#
loop_
_entity.id
_entity.type
_entity.pdbx_description
1 polymer ?
#
loop_
_entity_poly.entity_id
_entity_poly.type
_entity_poly.pdbx_seq_one_letter_code
_entity_poly.pdbx_strand_id
1 'polypeptide(L)'
;MITRGKRPEAQNRTILQKVARGIMLMRGLQTDFSPECLSELARINGPAKADGAPHIRDLRGLLWASIDNDDSEDLDQLTVAEPLDDGKARIRVAVADVDSLVHKDSAIDLDAQANTTSVYTAAQIFPMLPLKLSTNLTSLNLDQDRLAVVVDMTVAPDGSLVDSDVYRAVVHNHAKLAYNSVAAWLEGTGPMPQAVSAMDGLAENLLLQDKVAQNMKSLRHKEGALSLETIEAKPVFKGERLCDLLVEETNRAKQIIEDFMIAANGVTVRYLTERNMPSIRRVVRVPKRWDRIVQIAAQHAFKLPPNPSSRKLEIFLNMMKKKDPLRFPDLSLAVIKLLGNGEYVAELPETEPIGHFGLAVKDYAHSTAPNRRYPDLITQRLLKAAIENKPLPYSIRELDRLADHCTRKEDIVAKVERQVSKSAAALLLEPRIGERFSAMVTGSSEKGTWVRLLDIPVEGMLKGKRKGIDVGDEVTVELISVDVNLGFIDFKQVEDRIK
;
A
#
# COMPACT_ATOMS: atom_id res chain seq x y z
N MET A 1 -33.35 45.93 0.33
CA MET A 1 -32.23 45.08 0.78
C MET A 1 -32.58 43.63 0.47
N ILE A 2 -32.07 43.10 -0.64
CA ILE A 2 -32.26 41.70 -1.01
C ILE A 2 -31.18 40.91 -0.28
N THR A 3 -31.59 40.09 0.68
CA THR A 3 -30.74 39.14 1.38
C THR A 3 -30.09 38.19 0.37
N ARG A 4 -28.79 38.35 0.16
CA ARG A 4 -27.96 37.34 -0.51
C ARG A 4 -28.10 36.03 0.27
N GLY A 5 -28.82 35.07 -0.29
CA GLY A 5 -28.91 33.72 0.26
C GLY A 5 -27.48 33.18 0.47
N LYS A 6 -27.21 32.68 1.68
CA LYS A 6 -26.01 31.90 1.96
C LYS A 6 -25.93 30.80 0.89
N ARG A 7 -24.81 30.74 0.13
CA ARG A 7 -24.52 29.57 -0.71
C ARG A 7 -24.63 28.33 0.20
N PRO A 8 -25.25 27.22 -0.24
CA PRO A 8 -25.23 25.99 0.52
C PRO A 8 -23.78 25.67 0.91
N GLU A 9 -23.55 25.26 2.16
CA GLU A 9 -22.23 24.77 2.56
C GLU A 9 -21.80 23.68 1.58
N ALA A 10 -20.56 23.76 1.09
CA ALA A 10 -20.05 22.87 0.06
C ALA A 10 -20.04 21.42 0.60
N GLN A 11 -20.97 20.60 0.13
CA GLN A 11 -21.11 19.18 0.53
C GLN A 11 -20.16 18.28 -0.28
N ASN A 12 -18.87 18.65 -0.34
CA ASN A 12 -17.89 18.00 -1.21
C ASN A 12 -17.72 16.52 -0.88
N ARG A 13 -17.69 16.18 0.41
CA ARG A 13 -17.61 14.79 0.88
C ARG A 13 -18.83 13.98 0.42
N THR A 14 -20.04 14.49 0.62
CA THR A 14 -21.27 13.84 0.14
C THR A 14 -21.28 13.64 -1.39
N ILE A 15 -20.79 14.61 -2.17
CA ILE A 15 -20.66 14.47 -3.64
C ILE A 15 -19.72 13.32 -3.98
N LEU A 16 -18.52 13.31 -3.39
CA LEU A 16 -17.51 12.28 -3.64
C LEU A 16 -17.96 10.89 -3.18
N GLN A 17 -18.74 10.78 -2.10
CA GLN A 17 -19.36 9.52 -1.68
C GLN A 17 -20.32 8.97 -2.73
N LYS A 18 -21.18 9.82 -3.31
CA LYS A 18 -22.09 9.42 -4.40
C LYS A 18 -21.32 8.97 -5.64
N VAL A 19 -20.27 9.71 -6.01
CA VAL A 19 -19.38 9.36 -7.13
C VAL A 19 -18.70 8.02 -6.87
N ALA A 20 -18.13 7.82 -5.68
CA ALA A 20 -17.48 6.57 -5.31
C ALA A 20 -18.44 5.37 -5.37
N ARG A 21 -19.62 5.46 -4.76
CA ARG A 21 -20.64 4.40 -4.80
C ARG A 21 -21.10 4.10 -6.23
N GLY A 22 -21.32 5.13 -7.05
CA GLY A 22 -21.69 4.97 -8.45
C GLY A 22 -20.63 4.23 -9.28
N ILE A 23 -19.35 4.60 -9.11
CA ILE A 23 -18.24 3.96 -9.83
C ILE A 23 -18.01 2.53 -9.36
N MET A 24 -18.12 2.26 -8.05
CA MET A 24 -18.07 0.91 -7.48
C MET A 24 -19.08 -0.02 -8.15
N LEU A 25 -20.36 0.39 -8.18
CA LEU A 25 -21.44 -0.39 -8.78
C LEU A 25 -21.26 -0.57 -10.29
N MET A 26 -20.90 0.49 -11.01
CA MET A 26 -20.64 0.45 -12.46
C MET A 26 -19.53 -0.55 -12.82
N ARG A 27 -18.56 -0.76 -11.93
CA ARG A 27 -17.45 -1.69 -12.14
C ARG A 27 -17.67 -3.07 -11.50
N GLY A 28 -18.86 -3.35 -10.97
CA GLY A 28 -19.20 -4.66 -10.40
C GLY A 28 -18.52 -4.95 -9.06
N LEU A 29 -18.30 -3.91 -8.25
CA LEU A 29 -17.91 -4.03 -6.85
C LEU A 29 -19.13 -3.81 -5.94
N GLN A 30 -19.10 -4.43 -4.77
CA GLN A 30 -20.14 -4.31 -3.76
C GLN A 30 -19.87 -3.07 -2.89
N THR A 31 -20.93 -2.33 -2.56
CA THR A 31 -20.85 -1.15 -1.70
C THR A 31 -21.28 -1.40 -0.26
N ASP A 32 -22.02 -2.48 -0.03
CA ASP A 32 -22.64 -2.83 1.24
C ASP A 32 -22.55 -4.35 1.45
N PHE A 33 -22.51 -4.78 2.71
CA PHE A 33 -22.45 -6.20 3.08
C PHE A 33 -23.79 -6.90 2.88
N SER A 34 -23.75 -8.20 2.55
CA SER A 34 -24.95 -9.03 2.44
C SER A 34 -25.71 -9.16 3.78
N PRO A 35 -27.05 -9.39 3.75
CA PRO A 35 -27.83 -9.72 4.95
C PRO A 35 -27.29 -10.93 5.71
N GLU A 36 -26.74 -11.92 5.00
CA GLU A 36 -26.16 -13.13 5.57
C GLU A 36 -24.89 -12.82 6.36
N CYS A 37 -23.99 -11.98 5.81
CA CYS A 37 -22.79 -11.49 6.49
C CYS A 37 -23.14 -10.70 7.76
N LEU A 38 -24.12 -9.79 7.67
CA LEU A 38 -24.57 -9.02 8.84
C LEU A 38 -25.20 -9.92 9.92
N SER A 39 -25.93 -10.96 9.51
CA SER A 39 -26.53 -11.94 10.42
C SER A 39 -25.48 -12.82 11.11
N GLU A 40 -24.43 -13.23 10.40
CA GLU A 40 -23.28 -13.92 10.98
C GLU A 40 -22.53 -13.02 11.97
N LEU A 41 -22.23 -11.79 11.57
CA LEU A 41 -21.53 -10.79 12.38
C LEU A 41 -22.24 -10.48 13.71
N ALA A 42 -23.58 -10.48 13.69
CA ALA A 42 -24.40 -10.27 14.89
C ALA A 42 -24.20 -11.37 15.95
N ARG A 43 -23.74 -12.56 15.56
CA ARG A 43 -23.48 -13.70 16.47
C ARG A 43 -22.06 -13.68 17.05
N ILE A 44 -21.16 -12.87 16.51
CA ILE A 44 -19.79 -12.73 17.00
C ILE A 44 -19.77 -11.74 18.18
N ASN A 45 -19.57 -12.26 19.39
CA ASN A 45 -19.70 -11.50 20.65
C ASN A 45 -18.39 -10.91 21.18
N GLY A 46 -17.25 -11.23 20.59
CA GLY A 46 -15.94 -10.77 21.05
C GLY A 46 -14.79 -11.25 20.18
N PRO A 47 -13.55 -10.84 20.50
CA PRO A 47 -12.36 -11.29 19.79
C PRO A 47 -12.14 -12.78 20.01
N ALA A 48 -11.43 -13.42 19.08
CA ALA A 48 -11.01 -14.81 19.25
C ALA A 48 -10.08 -14.95 20.46
N LYS A 49 -10.18 -16.08 21.16
CA LYS A 49 -9.38 -16.42 22.34
C LYS A 49 -8.54 -17.65 22.07
N ALA A 50 -7.42 -17.78 22.79
CA ALA A 50 -6.53 -18.93 22.65
C ALA A 50 -7.13 -20.24 23.20
N ASP A 51 -8.12 -20.16 24.09
CA ASP A 51 -8.85 -21.28 24.72
C ASP A 51 -7.97 -22.48 25.13
N GLY A 52 -6.75 -22.22 25.61
CA GLY A 52 -5.82 -23.26 26.07
C GLY A 52 -5.20 -24.11 24.96
N ALA A 53 -5.26 -23.68 23.71
CA ALA A 53 -4.65 -24.39 22.58
C ALA A 53 -3.13 -24.50 22.77
N PRO A 54 -2.55 -25.73 22.81
CA PRO A 54 -1.16 -25.95 23.20
C PRO A 54 -0.13 -25.36 22.22
N HIS A 55 -0.56 -24.97 21.02
CA HIS A 55 0.28 -24.41 19.96
C HIS A 55 0.24 -22.87 19.87
N ILE A 56 -0.47 -22.18 20.77
CA ILE A 56 -0.51 -20.72 20.82
C ILE A 56 0.43 -20.23 21.92
N ARG A 57 1.51 -19.55 21.52
CA ARG A 57 2.50 -18.98 22.46
C ARG A 57 1.94 -17.74 23.17
N ASP A 58 2.38 -17.48 24.39
CA ASP A 58 2.10 -16.21 25.07
C ASP A 58 3.28 -15.26 24.86
N LEU A 59 3.08 -14.19 24.08
CA LEU A 59 4.07 -13.16 23.80
C LEU A 59 3.62 -11.77 24.28
N ARG A 60 2.64 -11.70 25.18
CA ARG A 60 2.10 -10.42 25.68
C ARG A 60 3.13 -9.57 26.41
N GLY A 61 4.16 -10.19 26.99
CA GLY A 61 5.23 -9.50 27.71
C GLY A 61 6.26 -8.79 26.84
N LEU A 62 6.22 -8.95 25.51
CA LEU A 62 7.12 -8.21 24.61
C LEU A 62 6.59 -6.80 24.33
N LEU A 63 7.49 -5.87 24.04
CA LEU A 63 7.19 -4.45 23.77
C LEU A 63 6.57 -4.20 22.39
N TRP A 64 5.53 -4.96 22.03
CA TRP A 64 4.84 -4.81 20.76
C TRP A 64 4.27 -3.40 20.59
N ALA A 65 4.50 -2.82 19.43
CA ALA A 65 3.91 -1.54 19.04
C ALA A 65 3.40 -1.59 17.60
N SER A 66 2.37 -0.80 17.33
CA SER A 66 1.86 -0.49 15.99
C SER A 66 2.41 0.85 15.52
N ILE A 67 2.70 0.97 14.23
CA ILE A 67 3.10 2.24 13.58
C ILE A 67 2.25 2.39 12.32
N ASP A 68 1.31 3.33 12.33
CA ASP A 68 0.31 3.49 11.28
C ASP A 68 0.03 4.96 10.97
N ASN A 69 -0.97 5.26 10.12
CA ASN A 69 -1.46 6.63 9.98
C ASN A 69 -2.20 7.05 11.25
N ASP A 70 -2.26 8.35 11.52
CA ASP A 70 -2.91 8.91 12.72
C ASP A 70 -4.36 8.43 12.90
N ASP A 71 -5.08 8.25 11.79
CA ASP A 71 -6.50 7.89 11.71
C ASP A 71 -6.75 6.38 11.49
N SER A 72 -5.71 5.56 11.42
CA SER A 72 -5.87 4.11 11.22
C SER A 72 -6.52 3.43 12.43
N GLU A 73 -7.54 2.60 12.20
CA GLU A 73 -8.18 1.76 13.23
C GLU A 73 -8.08 0.26 12.92
N ASP A 74 -7.79 -0.09 11.66
CA ASP A 74 -7.59 -1.44 11.15
C ASP A 74 -6.12 -1.87 11.26
N LEU A 75 -5.63 -1.97 12.50
CA LEU A 75 -4.24 -2.29 12.79
C LEU A 75 -3.95 -3.76 12.52
N ASP A 76 -3.36 -4.04 11.36
CA ASP A 76 -3.02 -5.40 10.93
C ASP A 76 -1.78 -5.97 11.62
N GLN A 77 -0.87 -5.10 12.08
CA GLN A 77 0.51 -5.46 12.39
C GLN A 77 1.01 -4.85 13.70
N LEU A 78 1.82 -5.63 14.43
CA LEU A 78 2.71 -5.12 15.49
C LEU A 78 4.14 -5.56 15.22
N THR A 79 5.10 -4.76 15.65
CA THR A 79 6.52 -5.07 15.53
C THR A 79 7.24 -4.95 16.87
N VAL A 80 8.26 -5.78 17.07
CA VAL A 80 9.17 -5.71 18.21
C VAL A 80 10.54 -6.22 17.81
N ALA A 81 11.60 -5.62 18.38
CA ALA A 81 12.97 -6.08 18.20
C ALA A 81 13.62 -6.53 19.53
N GLU A 82 14.53 -7.49 19.48
CA GLU A 82 15.41 -7.86 20.58
C GLU A 82 16.86 -7.93 20.07
N PRO A 83 17.85 -7.34 20.76
CA PRO A 83 19.24 -7.52 20.40
C PRO A 83 19.68 -8.96 20.69
N LEU A 84 20.55 -9.51 19.84
CA LEU A 84 21.19 -10.80 20.01
C LEU A 84 22.72 -10.65 19.97
N ASP A 85 23.44 -11.73 20.25
CA ASP A 85 24.90 -11.79 20.16
C ASP A 85 25.40 -11.46 18.73
N ASP A 86 26.68 -11.08 18.63
CA ASP A 86 27.36 -10.71 17.39
C ASP A 86 26.71 -9.55 16.61
N GLY A 87 25.93 -8.72 17.30
CA GLY A 87 25.22 -7.59 16.69
C GLY A 87 24.02 -7.99 15.83
N LYS A 88 23.59 -9.25 15.89
CA LYS A 88 22.32 -9.71 15.29
C LYS A 88 21.15 -9.10 16.05
N ALA A 89 19.98 -9.09 15.43
CA ALA A 89 18.73 -8.73 16.07
C ALA A 89 17.64 -9.73 15.72
N ARG A 90 16.77 -10.03 16.68
CA ARG A 90 15.52 -10.73 16.42
C ARG A 90 14.42 -9.71 16.18
N ILE A 91 13.82 -9.74 15.00
CA ILE A 91 12.65 -8.95 14.64
C ILE A 91 11.45 -9.88 14.62
N ARG A 92 10.37 -9.49 15.29
CA ARG A 92 9.10 -10.20 15.17
C ARG A 92 8.03 -9.28 14.62
N VAL A 93 7.24 -9.82 13.72
CA VAL A 93 6.03 -9.19 13.16
C VAL A 93 4.85 -10.03 13.57
N ALA A 94 3.93 -9.46 14.36
CA ALA A 94 2.66 -10.08 14.67
C ALA A 94 1.59 -9.58 13.69
N VAL A 95 0.94 -10.49 12.98
CA VAL A 95 -0.15 -10.19 12.03
C VAL A 95 -1.48 -10.67 12.61
N ALA A 96 -2.50 -9.81 12.59
CA ALA A 96 -3.85 -10.10 13.10
C ALA A 96 -4.40 -11.47 12.62
N ASP A 97 -4.84 -12.35 13.54
CA ASP A 97 -5.43 -13.67 13.21
C ASP A 97 -6.92 -13.54 12.83
N VAL A 98 -7.18 -12.99 11.64
CA VAL A 98 -8.52 -12.75 11.08
C VAL A 98 -9.30 -14.06 10.83
N ASP A 99 -8.62 -15.10 10.35
CA ASP A 99 -9.21 -16.42 10.07
C ASP A 99 -9.85 -17.08 11.30
N SER A 100 -9.44 -16.68 12.52
CA SER A 100 -10.07 -17.16 13.75
C SER A 100 -11.51 -16.67 13.95
N LEU A 101 -11.94 -15.61 13.25
CA LEU A 101 -13.32 -15.10 13.27
C LEU A 101 -13.99 -15.12 11.89
N VAL A 102 -13.21 -15.21 10.81
CA VAL A 102 -13.69 -15.26 9.43
C VAL A 102 -13.30 -16.59 8.82
N HIS A 103 -14.10 -17.62 9.09
CA HIS A 103 -13.83 -18.97 8.61
C HIS A 103 -14.12 -19.11 7.11
N LYS A 104 -13.34 -19.96 6.42
CA LYS A 104 -13.55 -20.27 5.01
C LYS A 104 -15.01 -20.70 4.75
N ASP A 105 -15.58 -20.21 3.65
CA ASP A 105 -16.94 -20.47 3.18
C ASP A 105 -18.07 -19.94 4.09
N SER A 106 -17.75 -19.11 5.10
CA SER A 106 -18.75 -18.37 5.87
C SER A 106 -19.35 -17.21 5.07
N ALA A 107 -20.46 -16.63 5.51
CA ALA A 107 -21.07 -15.49 4.80
C ALA A 107 -20.14 -14.27 4.80
N ILE A 108 -19.42 -14.03 5.90
CA ILE A 108 -18.41 -12.96 5.97
C ILE A 108 -17.25 -13.24 4.99
N ASP A 109 -16.81 -14.49 4.87
CA ASP A 109 -15.77 -14.88 3.90
C ASP A 109 -16.20 -14.67 2.45
N LEU A 110 -17.44 -15.00 2.12
CA LEU A 110 -18.01 -14.80 0.78
C LEU A 110 -18.11 -13.31 0.42
N ASP A 111 -18.51 -12.44 1.36
CA ASP A 111 -18.48 -10.97 1.15
C ASP A 111 -17.03 -10.46 1.00
N ALA A 112 -16.09 -10.95 1.81
CA ALA A 112 -14.68 -10.59 1.70
C ALA A 112 -14.11 -10.97 0.33
N GLN A 113 -14.45 -12.16 -0.17
CA GLN A 113 -14.07 -12.65 -1.49
C GLN A 113 -14.68 -11.82 -2.64
N ALA A 114 -15.85 -11.19 -2.45
CA ALA A 114 -16.54 -10.47 -3.51
C ALA A 114 -15.77 -9.22 -4.00
N ASN A 115 -15.19 -8.47 -3.06
CA ASN A 115 -14.33 -7.31 -3.35
C ASN A 115 -12.83 -7.63 -3.24
N THR A 116 -12.44 -8.67 -2.51
CA THR A 116 -11.06 -9.15 -2.25
C THR A 116 -10.11 -8.18 -1.55
N THR A 117 -10.45 -6.91 -1.49
CA THR A 117 -9.65 -5.86 -0.85
C THR A 117 -10.55 -4.73 -0.38
N SER A 118 -10.13 -4.02 0.66
CA SER A 118 -10.73 -2.74 1.03
C SER A 118 -10.48 -1.71 -0.10
N VAL A 119 -11.44 -0.84 -0.35
CA VAL A 119 -11.35 0.23 -1.36
C VAL A 119 -11.27 1.59 -0.66
N TYR A 120 -10.13 2.24 -0.78
CA TYR A 120 -9.84 3.52 -0.12
C TYR A 120 -10.09 4.67 -1.10
N THR A 121 -11.29 5.24 -1.04
CA THR A 121 -11.62 6.41 -1.87
C THR A 121 -11.50 7.71 -1.09
N ALA A 122 -11.43 8.83 -1.80
CA ALA A 122 -11.23 10.15 -1.23
C ALA A 122 -12.19 10.52 -0.08
N ALA A 123 -13.42 10.02 -0.07
CA ALA A 123 -14.46 10.44 0.87
C ALA A 123 -15.11 9.29 1.66
N GLN A 124 -14.81 8.05 1.30
CA GLN A 124 -15.37 6.86 1.93
C GLN A 124 -14.47 5.65 1.69
N ILE A 125 -14.26 4.87 2.75
CA ILE A 125 -13.63 3.55 2.66
C ILE A 125 -14.76 2.52 2.53
N PHE A 126 -14.61 1.59 1.59
CA PHE A 126 -15.45 0.39 1.48
C PHE A 126 -14.62 -0.79 1.99
N PRO A 127 -14.76 -1.16 3.27
CA PRO A 127 -13.88 -2.16 3.86
C PRO A 127 -14.21 -3.56 3.33
N MET A 128 -13.19 -4.40 3.21
CA MET A 128 -13.35 -5.81 2.83
C MET A 128 -14.15 -6.60 3.88
N LEU A 129 -13.94 -6.27 5.15
CA LEU A 129 -14.62 -6.87 6.29
C LEU A 129 -15.49 -5.84 7.01
N PRO A 130 -16.58 -6.25 7.67
CA PRO A 130 -17.36 -5.34 8.50
C PRO A 130 -16.50 -4.63 9.55
N LEU A 131 -16.75 -3.33 9.78
CA LEU A 131 -15.94 -2.50 10.69
C LEU A 131 -15.82 -3.09 12.10
N LYS A 132 -16.90 -3.71 12.62
CA LYS A 132 -16.88 -4.41 13.92
C LYS A 132 -15.75 -5.46 13.98
N LEU A 133 -15.41 -6.11 12.87
CA LEU A 133 -14.25 -6.98 12.78
C LEU A 133 -12.98 -6.15 12.55
N SER A 134 -12.86 -5.50 11.39
CA SER A 134 -11.60 -4.95 10.90
C SER A 134 -11.00 -3.87 11.78
N THR A 135 -11.81 -3.08 12.49
CA THR A 135 -11.33 -2.00 13.37
C THR A 135 -11.40 -2.35 14.86
N ASN A 136 -11.90 -3.54 15.21
CA ASN A 136 -12.05 -3.94 16.60
C ASN A 136 -11.68 -5.41 16.88
N LEU A 137 -12.53 -6.37 16.52
CA LEU A 137 -12.39 -7.74 17.01
C LEU A 137 -11.15 -8.46 16.47
N THR A 138 -10.68 -8.08 15.29
CA THR A 138 -9.45 -8.62 14.67
C THR A 138 -8.29 -7.62 14.68
N SER A 139 -8.58 -6.32 14.79
CA SER A 139 -7.56 -5.26 14.89
C SER A 139 -6.68 -5.45 16.14
N LEU A 140 -5.37 -5.24 15.98
CA LEU A 140 -4.37 -5.27 17.04
C LEU A 140 -4.37 -3.97 17.87
N ASN A 141 -5.54 -3.60 18.39
CA ASN A 141 -5.80 -2.35 19.09
C ASN A 141 -4.94 -2.16 20.36
N LEU A 142 -4.66 -0.88 20.68
CA LEU A 142 -3.94 -0.47 21.88
C LEU A 142 -4.54 -1.06 23.16
N ASP A 143 -3.69 -1.52 24.08
CA ASP A 143 -4.03 -2.07 25.39
C ASP A 143 -4.98 -3.29 25.30
N GLN A 144 -4.83 -4.10 24.25
CA GLN A 144 -5.67 -5.27 24.02
C GLN A 144 -4.86 -6.52 23.69
N ASP A 145 -5.28 -7.63 24.30
CA ASP A 145 -4.81 -8.97 23.93
C ASP A 145 -5.49 -9.41 22.63
N ARG A 146 -4.71 -9.91 21.67
CA ARG A 146 -5.19 -10.43 20.39
C ARG A 146 -4.41 -11.67 19.95
N LEU A 147 -5.09 -12.56 19.24
CA LEU A 147 -4.44 -13.64 18.51
C LEU A 147 -3.74 -13.08 17.27
N ALA A 148 -2.53 -13.58 17.03
CA ALA A 148 -1.73 -13.23 15.87
C ALA A 148 -1.01 -14.44 15.30
N VAL A 149 -0.73 -14.37 13.99
CA VAL A 149 0.31 -15.17 13.36
C VAL A 149 1.60 -14.35 13.42
N VAL A 150 2.61 -14.88 14.10
CA VAL A 150 3.90 -14.22 14.30
C VAL A 150 4.91 -14.77 13.30
N VAL A 151 5.56 -13.85 12.60
CA VAL A 151 6.73 -14.11 11.77
C VAL A 151 7.96 -13.66 12.57
N ASP A 152 8.81 -14.61 12.94
CA ASP A 152 10.01 -14.42 13.76
C ASP A 152 11.25 -14.50 12.87
N MET A 153 12.11 -13.49 12.94
CA MET A 153 13.24 -13.30 12.01
C MET A 153 14.50 -12.95 12.77
N THR A 154 15.58 -13.68 12.54
CA THR A 154 16.92 -13.30 12.99
C THR A 154 17.66 -12.61 11.85
N VAL A 155 18.04 -11.35 12.06
CA VAL A 155 18.68 -10.49 11.05
C VAL A 155 20.13 -10.20 11.46
N ALA A 156 21.06 -10.40 10.53
CA ALA A 156 22.47 -10.09 10.71
C ALA A 156 22.76 -8.58 10.64
N PRO A 157 23.93 -8.13 11.13
CA PRO A 157 24.30 -6.71 11.07
C PRO A 157 24.28 -6.09 9.66
N ASP A 158 24.45 -6.89 8.61
CA ASP A 158 24.42 -6.44 7.22
C ASP A 158 23.01 -6.36 6.61
N GLY A 159 21.98 -6.74 7.37
CA GLY A 159 20.59 -6.78 6.94
C GLY A 159 20.15 -8.13 6.33
N SER A 160 21.02 -9.14 6.26
CA SER A 160 20.66 -10.46 5.75
C SER A 160 19.83 -11.25 6.76
N LEU A 161 18.85 -12.01 6.28
CA LEU A 161 18.08 -12.93 7.10
C LEU A 161 18.89 -14.20 7.36
N VAL A 162 19.07 -14.55 8.62
CA VAL A 162 19.86 -15.70 9.08
C VAL A 162 18.98 -16.90 9.40
N ASP A 163 17.88 -16.67 10.11
CA ASP A 163 16.96 -17.70 10.58
C ASP A 163 15.54 -17.14 10.67
N SER A 164 14.53 -18.00 10.56
CA SER A 164 13.14 -17.58 10.67
C SER A 164 12.18 -18.71 11.06
N ASP A 165 11.10 -18.35 11.74
CA ASP A 165 10.00 -19.27 12.09
C ASP A 165 8.64 -18.56 11.95
N VAL A 166 7.57 -19.34 11.85
CA VAL A 166 6.19 -18.85 11.85
C VAL A 166 5.34 -19.67 12.81
N TYR A 167 4.64 -19.00 13.72
CA TYR A 167 3.82 -19.64 14.74
C TYR A 167 2.65 -18.74 15.17
N ARG A 168 1.70 -19.29 15.94
CA ARG A 168 0.58 -18.53 16.50
C ARG A 168 0.92 -18.05 17.92
N ALA A 169 0.46 -16.85 18.27
CA ALA A 169 0.66 -16.29 19.60
C ALA A 169 -0.52 -15.40 20.04
N VAL A 170 -0.61 -15.19 21.36
CA VAL A 170 -1.31 -14.05 21.95
C VAL A 170 -0.31 -12.90 22.13
N VAL A 171 -0.66 -11.72 21.63
CA VAL A 171 0.14 -10.49 21.73
C VAL A 171 -0.67 -9.39 22.40
N HIS A 172 0.03 -8.40 22.96
CA HIS A 172 -0.58 -7.23 23.60
C HIS A 172 0.04 -5.97 22.98
N ASN A 173 -0.78 -5.09 22.39
CA ASN A 173 -0.26 -3.85 21.82
C ASN A 173 -0.04 -2.80 22.91
N HIS A 174 1.23 -2.52 23.22
CA HIS A 174 1.62 -1.57 24.27
C HIS A 174 1.65 -0.12 23.78
N ALA A 175 1.69 0.12 22.47
CA ALA A 175 1.73 1.46 21.92
C ALA A 175 1.17 1.56 20.50
N LYS A 176 0.26 2.53 20.30
CA LYS A 176 -0.20 2.97 18.98
C LYS A 176 0.56 4.23 18.58
N LEU A 177 1.41 4.10 17.57
CA LEU A 177 2.29 5.17 17.11
C LEU A 177 1.88 5.62 15.70
N ALA A 178 2.14 6.90 15.40
CA ALA A 178 1.86 7.48 14.10
C ALA A 178 3.15 7.68 13.30
N TYR A 179 3.15 7.32 12.02
CA TYR A 179 4.31 7.41 11.12
C TYR A 179 5.01 8.77 11.19
N ASN A 180 4.27 9.86 11.07
CA ASN A 180 4.84 11.21 11.00
C ASN A 180 5.54 11.60 12.31
N SER A 181 4.92 11.28 13.46
CA SER A 181 5.48 11.59 14.77
C SER A 181 6.75 10.78 15.07
N VAL A 182 6.75 9.48 14.74
CA VAL A 182 7.92 8.61 14.92
C VAL A 182 9.04 9.01 13.97
N ALA A 183 8.74 9.31 12.71
CA ALA A 183 9.74 9.75 11.75
C ALA A 183 10.41 11.07 12.19
N ALA A 184 9.63 12.06 12.61
CA ALA A 184 10.17 13.33 13.09
C ALA A 184 11.11 13.14 14.30
N TRP A 185 10.76 12.23 15.22
CA TRP A 185 11.63 11.88 16.34
C TRP A 185 12.93 11.19 15.90
N LEU A 186 12.83 10.14 15.06
CA LEU A 186 13.99 9.41 14.56
C LEU A 186 14.95 10.28 13.74
N GLU A 187 14.42 11.30 13.05
CA GLU A 187 15.19 12.25 12.24
C GLU A 187 15.70 13.46 13.03
N GLY A 188 15.32 13.59 14.32
CA GLY A 188 15.73 14.70 15.18
C GLY A 188 15.05 16.05 14.85
N THR A 189 13.96 16.02 14.11
CA THR A 189 13.18 17.21 13.71
C THR A 189 11.94 17.43 14.57
N GLY A 190 11.60 16.46 15.44
CA GLY A 190 10.49 16.53 16.38
C GLY A 190 10.79 15.83 17.71
N PRO A 191 9.94 16.03 18.74
CA PRO A 191 10.11 15.39 20.04
C PRO A 191 9.75 13.90 19.96
N MET A 192 10.25 13.12 20.93
CA MET A 192 9.82 11.74 21.15
C MET A 192 8.30 11.69 21.40
N PRO A 193 7.53 10.80 20.73
CA PRO A 193 6.11 10.66 21.01
C PRO A 193 5.85 10.25 22.46
N GLN A 194 4.78 10.78 23.07
CA GLN A 194 4.46 10.52 24.48
C GLN A 194 4.30 9.02 24.77
N ALA A 195 3.64 8.27 23.88
CA ALA A 195 3.47 6.83 24.00
C ALA A 195 4.80 6.06 24.03
N VAL A 196 5.84 6.57 23.35
CA VAL A 196 7.20 6.00 23.41
C VAL A 196 7.83 6.27 24.76
N SER A 197 7.72 7.50 25.27
CA SER A 197 8.29 7.86 26.58
C SER A 197 7.58 7.24 27.79
N ALA A 198 6.33 6.79 27.61
CA ALA A 198 5.52 6.22 28.68
C ALA A 198 5.82 4.73 28.93
N MET A 199 6.59 4.08 28.05
CA MET A 199 6.88 2.65 28.10
C MET A 199 8.39 2.43 28.15
N ASP A 200 8.87 1.89 29.28
CA ASP A 200 10.29 1.62 29.49
C ASP A 200 10.85 0.68 28.42
N GLY A 201 11.97 1.06 27.79
CA GLY A 201 12.64 0.27 26.77
C GLY A 201 12.07 0.40 25.35
N LEU A 202 10.91 1.05 25.16
CA LEU A 202 10.29 1.17 23.83
C LEU A 202 11.10 2.08 22.90
N ALA A 203 11.75 3.12 23.43
CA ALA A 203 12.61 3.99 22.65
C ALA A 203 13.81 3.22 22.07
N GLU A 204 14.51 2.44 22.90
CA GLU A 204 15.63 1.58 22.49
C GLU A 204 15.17 0.51 21.49
N ASN A 205 13.97 -0.04 21.70
CA ASN A 205 13.37 -1.00 20.78
C ASN A 205 13.18 -0.40 19.38
N LEU A 206 12.56 0.78 19.29
CA LEU A 206 12.30 1.46 18.01
C LEU A 206 13.59 1.91 17.31
N LEU A 207 14.61 2.33 18.07
CA LEU A 207 15.93 2.65 17.52
C LEU A 207 16.64 1.41 16.94
N LEU A 208 16.50 0.25 17.60
CA LEU A 208 16.98 -1.02 17.06
C LEU A 208 16.20 -1.41 15.79
N GLN A 209 14.87 -1.25 15.80
CA GLN A 209 14.04 -1.50 14.63
C GLN A 209 14.46 -0.63 13.44
N ASP A 210 14.66 0.68 13.66
CA ASP A 210 15.16 1.60 12.63
C ASP A 210 16.50 1.12 12.05
N LYS A 211 17.49 0.86 12.92
CA LYS A 211 18.81 0.39 12.49
C LYS A 211 18.72 -0.87 11.63
N VAL A 212 17.94 -1.87 12.05
CA VAL A 212 17.81 -3.13 11.32
C VAL A 212 17.10 -2.90 9.99
N ALA A 213 15.98 -2.17 9.97
CA ALA A 213 15.25 -1.89 8.74
C ALA A 213 16.10 -1.13 7.71
N GLN A 214 16.89 -0.14 8.13
CA GLN A 214 17.80 0.59 7.22
C GLN A 214 18.90 -0.30 6.64
N ASN A 215 19.41 -1.28 7.41
CA ASN A 215 20.36 -2.26 6.92
C ASN A 215 19.71 -3.20 5.89
N MET A 216 18.52 -3.72 6.19
CA MET A 216 17.74 -4.58 5.27
C MET A 216 17.43 -3.85 3.96
N LYS A 217 16.97 -2.60 4.05
CA LYS A 217 16.73 -1.72 2.90
C LYS A 217 17.98 -1.57 2.05
N SER A 218 19.10 -1.23 2.70
CA SER A 218 20.38 -1.03 2.02
C SER A 218 20.85 -2.29 1.29
N LEU A 219 20.68 -3.47 1.90
CA LEU A 219 20.98 -4.75 1.25
C LEU A 219 20.07 -4.99 0.04
N ARG A 220 18.76 -4.83 0.22
CA ARG A 220 17.74 -5.01 -0.83
C ARG A 220 17.99 -4.14 -2.07
N HIS A 221 18.38 -2.88 -1.89
CA HIS A 221 18.78 -2.01 -3.01
C HIS A 221 20.11 -2.41 -3.66
N LYS A 222 21.09 -2.91 -2.89
CA LYS A 222 22.34 -3.46 -3.46
C LYS A 222 22.08 -4.70 -4.32
N GLU A 223 21.07 -5.50 -3.95
CA GLU A 223 20.61 -6.68 -4.69
C GLU A 223 19.73 -6.31 -5.92
N GLY A 224 19.25 -5.07 -5.98
CA GLY A 224 18.65 -4.48 -7.17
C GLY A 224 17.16 -4.15 -7.05
N ALA A 225 16.61 -4.06 -5.85
CA ALA A 225 15.27 -3.52 -5.67
C ALA A 225 15.20 -2.07 -6.18
N LEU A 226 14.10 -1.74 -6.86
CA LEU A 226 13.96 -0.49 -7.56
C LEU A 226 13.46 0.62 -6.61
N SER A 227 14.17 1.73 -6.57
CA SER A 227 13.75 2.98 -5.94
C SER A 227 12.72 3.66 -6.83
N LEU A 228 11.45 3.26 -6.73
CA LEU A 228 10.37 3.87 -7.49
C LEU A 228 9.57 4.81 -6.58
N GLU A 229 9.18 5.96 -7.11
CA GLU A 229 8.45 7.00 -6.38
C GLU A 229 7.32 7.51 -7.26
N THR A 230 6.12 7.53 -6.69
CA THR A 230 4.95 8.17 -7.30
C THR A 230 4.43 9.25 -6.38
N ILE A 231 3.86 10.29 -6.97
CA ILE A 231 3.20 11.33 -6.19
C ILE A 231 1.78 10.84 -5.88
N GLU A 232 1.57 10.45 -4.64
CA GLU A 232 0.25 10.11 -4.11
C GLU A 232 -0.25 11.29 -3.27
N ALA A 233 -1.50 11.68 -3.48
CA ALA A 233 -2.10 12.82 -2.79
C ALA A 233 -3.34 12.38 -2.03
N LYS A 234 -3.40 12.77 -0.75
CA LYS A 234 -4.54 12.52 0.14
C LYS A 234 -5.43 13.76 0.24
N PRO A 235 -6.75 13.61 0.06
CA PRO A 235 -7.69 14.72 0.19
C PRO A 235 -7.82 15.14 1.65
N VAL A 236 -7.77 16.44 1.90
CA VAL A 236 -7.96 17.02 3.24
C VAL A 236 -9.33 17.68 3.32
N PHE A 237 -10.15 17.22 4.27
CA PHE A 237 -11.46 17.78 4.53
C PHE A 237 -11.48 18.61 5.81
N LYS A 238 -12.18 19.75 5.77
CA LYS A 238 -12.63 20.47 6.97
C LYS A 238 -14.15 20.39 7.01
N GLY A 239 -14.67 19.49 7.87
CA GLY A 239 -16.07 19.06 7.81
C GLY A 239 -16.40 18.42 6.47
N GLU A 240 -17.44 18.90 5.79
CA GLU A 240 -17.86 18.40 4.47
C GLU A 240 -17.06 18.98 3.30
N ARG A 241 -16.27 20.03 3.53
CA ARG A 241 -15.55 20.75 2.47
C ARG A 241 -14.17 20.14 2.23
N LEU A 242 -13.89 19.80 0.98
CA LEU A 242 -12.53 19.50 0.51
C LEU A 242 -11.74 20.81 0.44
N CYS A 243 -10.62 20.85 1.16
CA CYS A 243 -9.79 22.04 1.31
C CYS A 243 -8.44 21.93 0.60
N ASP A 244 -7.89 20.72 0.52
CA ASP A 244 -6.54 20.52 0.01
C ASP A 244 -6.31 19.09 -0.52
N LEU A 245 -5.20 18.89 -1.21
CA LEU A 245 -4.63 17.58 -1.58
C LEU A 245 -3.17 17.56 -1.12
N LEU A 246 -2.91 16.89 0.01
CA LEU A 246 -1.55 16.79 0.55
C LEU A 246 -0.81 15.62 -0.07
N VAL A 247 0.40 15.87 -0.57
CA VAL A 247 1.30 14.81 -1.01
C VAL A 247 1.69 13.96 0.19
N GLU A 248 1.55 12.66 0.04
CA GLU A 248 2.02 11.71 1.03
C GLU A 248 3.49 11.42 0.81
N GLU A 249 4.33 11.85 1.75
CA GLU A 249 5.76 11.58 1.70
C GLU A 249 6.10 10.22 2.33
N THR A 250 7.11 9.55 1.77
CA THR A 250 7.78 8.44 2.43
C THR A 250 8.69 9.02 3.52
N ASN A 251 8.72 8.38 4.69
CA ASN A 251 9.49 8.84 5.84
C ASN A 251 10.17 7.67 6.54
N ARG A 252 11.07 7.96 7.50
CA ARG A 252 11.86 6.94 8.21
C ARG A 252 10.99 5.83 8.83
N ALA A 253 9.88 6.20 9.46
CA ALA A 253 8.99 5.24 10.13
C ALA A 253 8.26 4.32 9.14
N LYS A 254 7.81 4.85 8.00
CA LYS A 254 7.21 4.03 6.93
C LYS A 254 8.19 2.99 6.38
N GLN A 255 9.46 3.37 6.27
CA GLN A 255 10.52 2.46 5.80
C GLN A 255 10.77 1.29 6.78
N ILE A 256 10.64 1.53 8.09
CA ILE A 256 10.72 0.44 9.09
C ILE A 256 9.68 -0.63 8.79
N ILE A 257 8.42 -0.21 8.69
CA ILE A 257 7.31 -1.14 8.45
C ILE A 257 7.43 -1.77 7.06
N GLU A 258 7.74 -0.99 6.01
CA GLU A 258 7.90 -1.50 4.64
C GLU A 258 8.91 -2.66 4.57
N ASP A 259 10.14 -2.46 5.06
CA ASP A 259 11.20 -3.46 4.93
C ASP A 259 10.95 -4.69 5.83
N PHE A 260 10.37 -4.51 7.02
CA PHE A 260 9.94 -5.65 7.84
C PHE A 260 8.81 -6.44 7.20
N MET A 261 7.83 -5.78 6.58
CA MET A 261 6.74 -6.48 5.89
C MET A 261 7.23 -7.22 4.65
N ILE A 262 8.16 -6.63 3.89
CA ILE A 262 8.78 -7.32 2.75
C ILE A 262 9.50 -8.59 3.21
N ALA A 263 10.26 -8.51 4.30
CA ALA A 263 10.96 -9.66 4.86
C ALA A 263 9.99 -10.72 5.38
N ALA A 264 8.96 -10.31 6.13
CA ALA A 264 7.95 -11.20 6.68
C ALA A 264 7.18 -11.93 5.56
N ASN A 265 6.78 -11.20 4.51
CA ASN A 265 6.18 -11.77 3.30
C ASN A 265 7.06 -12.88 2.70
N GLY A 266 8.37 -12.65 2.59
CA GLY A 266 9.30 -13.68 2.10
C GLY A 266 9.49 -14.87 3.05
N VAL A 267 9.44 -14.65 4.37
CA VAL A 267 9.48 -15.75 5.36
C VAL A 267 8.25 -16.63 5.25
N THR A 268 7.05 -16.04 5.16
CA THR A 268 5.80 -16.82 5.09
C THR A 268 5.80 -17.76 3.88
N VAL A 269 6.36 -17.29 2.78
CA VAL A 269 6.59 -18.08 1.58
C VAL A 269 7.55 -19.26 1.84
N ARG A 270 8.74 -18.99 2.37
CA ARG A 270 9.74 -20.04 2.65
C ARG A 270 9.19 -21.09 3.61
N TYR A 271 8.49 -20.65 4.64
CA TYR A 271 7.87 -21.52 5.64
C TYR A 271 6.87 -22.51 5.03
N LEU A 272 6.03 -22.05 4.07
CA LEU A 272 5.10 -22.91 3.34
C LEU A 272 5.82 -23.87 2.40
N THR A 273 6.83 -23.38 1.66
CA THR A 273 7.64 -24.21 0.75
C THR A 273 8.34 -25.35 1.50
N GLU A 274 8.98 -25.07 2.64
CA GLU A 274 9.67 -26.08 3.47
C GLU A 274 8.72 -27.18 4.01
N ARG A 275 7.43 -26.87 4.13
CA ARG A 275 6.38 -27.80 4.56
C ARG A 275 5.61 -28.43 3.39
N ASN A 276 6.10 -28.27 2.17
CA ASN A 276 5.47 -28.75 0.94
C ASN A 276 4.04 -28.23 0.74
N MET A 277 3.76 -27.00 1.17
CA MET A 277 2.47 -26.33 1.04
C MET A 277 2.49 -25.34 -0.14
N PRO A 278 1.39 -25.18 -0.89
CA PRO A 278 1.27 -24.16 -1.91
C PRO A 278 1.23 -22.77 -1.28
N SER A 279 1.46 -21.75 -2.11
CA SER A 279 1.42 -20.34 -1.70
C SER A 279 0.79 -19.46 -2.77
N ILE A 280 0.07 -18.41 -2.35
CA ILE A 280 -0.37 -17.33 -3.24
C ILE A 280 0.75 -16.30 -3.30
N ARG A 281 1.47 -16.26 -4.41
CA ARG A 281 2.57 -15.33 -4.65
C ARG A 281 2.05 -14.03 -5.24
N ARG A 282 2.71 -12.92 -4.89
CA ARG A 282 2.54 -11.63 -5.56
C ARG A 282 3.73 -11.44 -6.49
N VAL A 283 3.52 -11.60 -7.79
CA VAL A 283 4.60 -11.58 -8.78
C VAL A 283 4.53 -10.32 -9.63
N VAL A 284 5.70 -9.77 -9.92
CA VAL A 284 5.87 -8.78 -10.99
C VAL A 284 6.89 -9.39 -11.91
N ARG A 285 6.40 -9.87 -13.06
CA ARG A 285 7.25 -10.52 -14.06
C ARG A 285 8.30 -9.57 -14.59
N VAL A 286 9.24 -10.14 -15.33
CA VAL A 286 10.19 -9.37 -16.11
C VAL A 286 9.43 -8.36 -17.02
N PRO A 287 9.86 -7.08 -17.07
CA PRO A 287 9.18 -6.03 -17.83
C PRO A 287 8.82 -6.45 -19.25
N LYS A 288 7.53 -6.36 -19.59
CA LYS A 288 7.03 -6.63 -20.96
C LYS A 288 7.62 -5.68 -22.00
N ARG A 289 8.00 -4.47 -21.59
CA ARG A 289 8.55 -3.41 -22.45
C ARG A 289 9.94 -2.95 -22.01
N TRP A 290 10.83 -3.89 -21.76
CA TRP A 290 12.22 -3.60 -21.39
C TRP A 290 12.96 -2.78 -22.45
N ASP A 291 12.73 -3.08 -23.72
CA ASP A 291 13.23 -2.32 -24.88
C ASP A 291 12.96 -0.82 -24.75
N ARG A 292 11.76 -0.44 -24.31
CA ARG A 292 11.42 0.97 -24.09
C ARG A 292 12.15 1.56 -22.89
N ILE A 293 12.31 0.80 -21.80
CA ILE A 293 13.09 1.23 -20.63
C ILE A 293 14.55 1.49 -21.04
N VAL A 294 15.13 0.63 -21.88
CA VAL A 294 16.47 0.82 -22.46
C VAL A 294 16.55 2.11 -23.28
N GLN A 295 15.55 2.38 -24.13
CA GLN A 295 15.50 3.63 -24.91
C GLN A 295 15.42 4.87 -24.02
N ILE A 296 14.59 4.85 -22.96
CA ILE A 296 14.48 5.95 -22.00
C ILE A 296 15.83 6.19 -21.31
N ALA A 297 16.49 5.13 -20.84
CA ALA A 297 17.81 5.26 -20.21
C ALA A 297 18.84 5.86 -21.19
N ALA A 298 18.81 5.47 -22.46
CA ALA A 298 19.72 5.99 -23.48
C ALA A 298 19.52 7.49 -23.76
N GLN A 299 18.29 8.02 -23.66
CA GLN A 299 18.01 9.46 -23.76
C GLN A 299 18.70 10.26 -22.64
N HIS A 300 18.97 9.62 -21.50
CA HIS A 300 19.73 10.18 -20.38
C HIS A 300 21.20 9.75 -20.38
N ALA A 301 21.72 9.31 -21.53
CA ALA A 301 23.10 8.84 -21.72
C ALA A 301 23.49 7.66 -20.80
N PHE A 302 22.52 6.87 -20.34
CA PHE A 302 22.75 5.68 -19.54
C PHE A 302 22.51 4.40 -20.36
N LYS A 303 23.48 3.48 -20.38
CA LYS A 303 23.37 2.23 -21.14
C LYS A 303 22.85 1.10 -20.25
N LEU A 304 21.60 0.71 -20.46
CA LEU A 304 21.06 -0.54 -19.93
C LEU A 304 21.43 -1.73 -20.83
N PRO A 305 21.60 -2.94 -20.25
CA PRO A 305 21.80 -4.16 -21.02
C PRO A 305 20.55 -4.52 -21.86
N PRO A 306 20.71 -5.28 -22.97
CA PRO A 306 19.58 -5.72 -23.78
C PRO A 306 18.68 -6.70 -23.02
N ASN A 307 19.23 -7.50 -22.11
CA ASN A 307 18.47 -8.37 -21.23
C ASN A 307 18.08 -7.63 -19.94
N PRO A 308 16.85 -7.84 -19.43
CA PRO A 308 16.38 -7.23 -18.19
C PRO A 308 17.30 -7.45 -17.00
N SER A 309 17.62 -6.35 -16.30
CA SER A 309 18.44 -6.37 -15.10
C SER A 309 17.94 -5.32 -14.11
N SER A 310 17.29 -5.78 -13.04
CA SER A 310 16.80 -4.92 -11.96
C SER A 310 17.94 -4.10 -11.34
N ARG A 311 19.09 -4.73 -11.07
CA ARG A 311 20.28 -4.06 -10.54
C ARG A 311 20.81 -2.92 -11.42
N LYS A 312 20.86 -3.10 -12.76
CA LYS A 312 21.30 -2.02 -13.66
C LYS A 312 20.23 -0.93 -13.78
N LEU A 313 18.96 -1.30 -13.75
CA LEU A 313 17.86 -0.33 -13.73
C LEU A 313 17.90 0.51 -12.44
N GLU A 314 18.20 -0.11 -11.30
CA GLU A 314 18.26 0.60 -10.03
C GLU A 314 19.38 1.63 -9.97
N ILE A 315 20.54 1.31 -10.56
CA ILE A 315 21.64 2.28 -10.71
C ILE A 315 21.18 3.49 -11.54
N PHE A 316 20.45 3.24 -12.63
CA PHE A 316 19.88 4.29 -13.47
C PHE A 316 18.86 5.15 -12.70
N LEU A 317 17.91 4.52 -12.00
CA LEU A 317 16.89 5.22 -11.22
C LEU A 317 17.53 6.09 -10.12
N ASN A 318 18.47 5.56 -9.36
CA ASN A 318 19.19 6.33 -8.33
C ASN A 318 19.98 7.51 -8.89
N MET A 319 20.60 7.35 -10.06
CA MET A 319 21.28 8.46 -10.75
C MET A 319 20.28 9.56 -11.12
N MET A 320 19.13 9.18 -11.68
CA MET A 320 18.09 10.13 -12.09
C MET A 320 17.44 10.83 -10.90
N LYS A 321 17.16 10.11 -9.81
CA LYS A 321 16.64 10.67 -8.56
C LYS A 321 17.55 11.76 -7.99
N LYS A 322 18.87 11.55 -8.03
CA LYS A 322 19.84 12.56 -7.58
C LYS A 322 19.99 13.74 -8.54
N LYS A 323 19.91 13.48 -9.85
CA LYS A 323 20.09 14.49 -10.89
C LYS A 323 18.92 15.46 -10.97
N ASP A 324 17.70 14.94 -10.85
CA ASP A 324 16.47 15.71 -11.02
C ASP A 324 15.36 15.16 -10.10
N PRO A 325 15.40 15.48 -8.80
CA PRO A 325 14.41 14.98 -7.83
C PRO A 325 12.98 15.42 -8.17
N LEU A 326 12.80 16.58 -8.80
CA LEU A 326 11.48 17.14 -9.10
C LEU A 326 10.77 16.37 -10.22
N ARG A 327 11.51 15.92 -11.23
CA ARG A 327 10.98 15.13 -12.37
C ARG A 327 11.10 13.63 -12.19
N PHE A 328 11.85 13.18 -11.17
CA PHE A 328 12.04 11.77 -10.89
C PHE A 328 10.72 10.98 -10.73
N PRO A 329 9.69 11.50 -10.05
CA PRO A 329 8.42 10.78 -9.94
C PRO A 329 7.74 10.51 -11.29
N ASP A 330 7.88 11.41 -12.28
CA ASP A 330 7.30 11.21 -13.61
C ASP A 330 8.08 10.14 -14.40
N LEU A 331 9.42 10.14 -14.31
CA LEU A 331 10.25 9.06 -14.85
C LEU A 331 9.92 7.73 -14.19
N SER A 332 9.80 7.72 -12.87
CA SER A 332 9.49 6.52 -12.10
C SER A 332 8.13 5.95 -12.48
N LEU A 333 7.09 6.81 -12.59
CA LEU A 333 5.78 6.42 -13.09
C LEU A 333 5.82 5.86 -14.51
N ALA A 334 6.65 6.43 -15.39
CA ALA A 334 6.85 5.89 -16.74
C ALA A 334 7.46 4.48 -16.69
N VAL A 335 8.48 4.27 -15.86
CA VAL A 335 9.10 2.96 -15.65
C VAL A 335 8.10 1.96 -15.06
N ILE A 336 7.34 2.32 -14.02
CA ILE A 336 6.28 1.49 -13.42
C ILE A 336 5.31 0.98 -14.49
N LYS A 337 4.81 1.87 -15.35
CA LYS A 337 3.89 1.51 -16.44
C LYS A 337 4.51 0.54 -17.47
N LEU A 338 5.84 0.51 -17.60
CA LEU A 338 6.57 -0.37 -18.51
C LEU A 338 6.96 -1.71 -17.87
N LEU A 339 7.09 -1.77 -16.53
CA LEU A 339 7.24 -3.02 -15.78
C LEU A 339 6.01 -3.91 -15.97
N GLY A 340 4.82 -3.31 -15.93
CA GLY A 340 3.54 -4.01 -15.99
C GLY A 340 2.95 -4.23 -14.60
N ASN A 341 1.72 -4.72 -14.56
CA ASN A 341 0.98 -4.92 -13.32
C ASN A 341 1.52 -6.13 -12.56
N GLY A 342 1.49 -6.06 -11.23
CA GLY A 342 1.63 -7.25 -10.40
C GLY A 342 0.40 -8.14 -10.52
N GLU A 343 0.58 -9.44 -10.33
CA GLU A 343 -0.51 -10.42 -10.32
C GLU A 343 -0.32 -11.40 -9.16
N TYR A 344 -1.43 -11.98 -8.71
CA TYR A 344 -1.41 -13.11 -7.80
C TYR A 344 -1.34 -14.40 -8.61
N VAL A 345 -0.47 -15.32 -8.20
CA VAL A 345 -0.31 -16.65 -8.82
C VAL A 345 -0.24 -17.68 -7.71
N ALA A 346 -0.95 -18.80 -7.85
CA ALA A 346 -0.72 -19.94 -6.97
C ALA A 346 0.52 -20.70 -7.45
N GLU A 347 1.50 -20.88 -6.57
CA GLU A 347 2.71 -21.65 -6.86
C GLU A 347 2.79 -22.87 -5.93
N LEU A 348 3.31 -23.97 -6.50
CA LEU A 348 3.65 -25.18 -5.76
C LEU A 348 5.11 -25.12 -5.32
N PRO A 349 5.51 -25.82 -4.25
CA PRO A 349 6.90 -25.86 -3.77
C PRO A 349 7.93 -26.23 -4.85
N GLU A 350 7.54 -27.06 -5.82
CA GLU A 350 8.42 -27.59 -6.87
C GLU A 350 8.49 -26.71 -8.14
N THR A 351 7.69 -25.65 -8.23
CA THR A 351 7.70 -24.76 -9.40
C THR A 351 8.84 -23.74 -9.30
N GLU A 352 9.53 -23.48 -10.41
CA GLU A 352 10.54 -22.41 -10.45
C GLU A 352 9.85 -21.06 -10.17
N PRO A 353 10.28 -20.31 -9.13
CA PRO A 353 9.59 -19.11 -8.71
C PRO A 353 9.75 -17.99 -9.74
N ILE A 354 8.63 -17.39 -10.14
CA ILE A 354 8.60 -16.30 -11.14
C ILE A 354 9.29 -15.03 -10.59
N GLY A 355 9.08 -14.76 -9.30
CA GLY A 355 9.63 -13.61 -8.59
C GLY A 355 8.94 -12.26 -8.85
N HIS A 356 9.46 -11.24 -8.18
CA HIS A 356 8.97 -9.87 -8.20
C HIS A 356 10.09 -8.91 -8.62
N PHE A 357 10.12 -8.57 -9.92
CA PHE A 357 11.18 -7.79 -10.54
C PHE A 357 11.47 -6.46 -9.84
N GLY A 358 10.42 -5.72 -9.45
CA GLY A 358 10.57 -4.43 -8.79
C GLY A 358 11.20 -4.49 -7.40
N LEU A 359 11.07 -5.63 -6.71
CA LEU A 359 11.62 -5.83 -5.36
C LEU A 359 12.91 -6.62 -5.39
N ALA A 360 13.32 -7.13 -6.57
CA ALA A 360 14.46 -8.03 -6.75
C ALA A 360 14.42 -9.29 -5.86
N VAL A 361 13.23 -9.76 -5.47
CA VAL A 361 13.03 -10.98 -4.67
C VAL A 361 12.31 -12.04 -5.50
N LYS A 362 12.61 -13.32 -5.23
CA LYS A 362 11.91 -14.45 -5.87
C LYS A 362 10.72 -14.95 -5.04
N ASP A 363 10.86 -14.88 -3.72
CA ASP A 363 9.89 -15.40 -2.76
C ASP A 363 9.10 -14.27 -2.12
N TYR A 364 8.01 -13.86 -2.76
CA TYR A 364 7.16 -12.77 -2.28
C TYR A 364 5.68 -13.11 -2.39
N ALA A 365 4.98 -12.91 -1.27
CA ALA A 365 3.53 -12.99 -1.15
C ALA A 365 3.02 -11.73 -0.44
N HIS A 366 1.71 -11.60 -0.32
CA HIS A 366 1.11 -10.68 0.65
C HIS A 366 0.57 -11.50 1.82
N SER A 367 1.06 -11.25 3.03
CA SER A 367 0.66 -12.00 4.24
C SER A 367 0.50 -11.13 5.49
N THR A 368 0.65 -9.81 5.36
CA THR A 368 0.75 -8.89 6.49
C THR A 368 -0.45 -7.96 6.66
N ALA A 369 -1.49 -8.06 5.84
CA ALA A 369 -2.67 -7.19 5.91
C ALA A 369 -4.03 -7.89 5.73
N PRO A 370 -4.35 -8.94 6.53
CA PRO A 370 -5.54 -9.76 6.35
C PRO A 370 -6.86 -9.04 6.66
N ASN A 371 -6.87 -7.90 7.37
CA ASN A 371 -8.13 -7.14 7.56
C ASN A 371 -8.62 -6.47 6.28
N ARG A 372 -7.72 -6.26 5.30
CA ARG A 372 -8.00 -5.48 4.08
C ARG A 372 -7.59 -6.14 2.79
N ARG A 373 -6.99 -7.34 2.81
CA ARG A 373 -6.64 -8.11 1.61
C ARG A 373 -6.97 -9.60 1.78
N TYR A 374 -7.77 -10.13 0.86
CA TYR A 374 -8.19 -11.52 0.84
C TYR A 374 -7.05 -12.51 0.53
N PRO A 375 -6.06 -12.19 -0.34
CA PRO A 375 -4.86 -13.02 -0.50
C PRO A 375 -4.10 -13.29 0.80
N ASP A 376 -4.05 -12.30 1.70
CA ASP A 376 -3.42 -12.44 3.01
C ASP A 376 -4.24 -13.37 3.92
N LEU A 377 -5.57 -13.32 3.85
CA LEU A 377 -6.45 -14.25 4.58
C LEU A 377 -6.31 -15.70 4.06
N ILE A 378 -6.18 -15.90 2.75
CA ILE A 378 -5.86 -17.21 2.15
C ILE A 378 -4.50 -17.69 2.67
N THR A 379 -3.48 -16.82 2.64
CA THR A 379 -2.14 -17.15 3.13
C THR A 379 -2.16 -17.52 4.60
N GLN A 380 -2.93 -16.81 5.42
CA GLN A 380 -3.09 -17.11 6.84
C GLN A 380 -3.69 -18.50 7.07
N ARG A 381 -4.71 -18.91 6.29
CA ARG A 381 -5.29 -20.27 6.35
C ARG A 381 -4.26 -21.34 5.99
N LEU A 382 -3.46 -21.10 4.96
CA LEU A 382 -2.38 -22.01 4.55
C LEU A 382 -1.31 -22.13 5.65
N LEU A 383 -0.90 -21.01 6.26
CA LEU A 383 0.05 -20.99 7.36
C LEU A 383 -0.48 -21.74 8.58
N LYS A 384 -1.75 -21.51 8.97
CA LYS A 384 -2.36 -22.21 10.12
C LYS A 384 -2.46 -23.72 9.87
N ALA A 385 -2.82 -24.14 8.65
CA ALA A 385 -2.78 -25.55 8.28
C ALA A 385 -1.37 -26.14 8.38
N ALA A 386 -0.35 -25.41 7.92
CA ALA A 386 1.05 -25.82 7.98
C ALA A 386 1.59 -25.90 9.44
N ILE A 387 1.25 -24.92 10.29
CA ILE A 387 1.63 -24.88 11.71
C ILE A 387 1.02 -26.07 12.46
N GLU A 388 -0.24 -26.38 12.17
CA GLU A 388 -1.01 -27.43 12.87
C GLU A 388 -0.89 -28.81 12.22
N ASN A 389 -0.07 -28.96 11.17
CA ASN A 389 0.05 -30.18 10.35
C ASN A 389 -1.32 -30.73 9.87
N LYS A 390 -2.23 -29.82 9.50
CA LYS A 390 -3.57 -30.15 8.99
C LYS A 390 -3.57 -30.27 7.46
N PRO A 391 -4.58 -30.96 6.88
CA PRO A 391 -4.78 -30.99 5.43
C PRO A 391 -4.89 -29.60 4.82
N LEU A 392 -4.57 -29.50 3.53
CA LEU A 392 -4.71 -28.27 2.76
C LEU A 392 -6.16 -27.76 2.81
N PRO A 393 -6.40 -26.49 3.18
CA PRO A 393 -7.74 -25.91 3.22
C PRO A 393 -8.30 -25.60 1.82
N TYR A 394 -7.44 -25.61 0.80
CA TYR A 394 -7.78 -25.30 -0.59
C TYR A 394 -7.22 -26.36 -1.54
N SER A 395 -7.97 -26.67 -2.59
CA SER A 395 -7.39 -27.38 -3.73
C SER A 395 -6.53 -26.44 -4.59
N ILE A 396 -5.57 -26.98 -5.35
CA ILE A 396 -4.72 -26.15 -6.24
C ILE A 396 -5.56 -25.40 -7.28
N ARG A 397 -6.57 -26.06 -7.86
CA ARG A 397 -7.49 -25.43 -8.81
C ARG A 397 -8.30 -24.29 -8.20
N GLU A 398 -8.60 -24.38 -6.91
CA GLU A 398 -9.28 -23.32 -6.17
C GLU A 398 -8.33 -22.14 -5.92
N LEU A 399 -7.09 -22.40 -5.52
CA LEU A 399 -6.07 -21.36 -5.36
C LEU A 399 -5.80 -20.60 -6.67
N ASP A 400 -5.69 -21.30 -7.81
CA ASP A 400 -5.53 -20.66 -9.12
C ASP A 400 -6.68 -19.70 -9.45
N ARG A 401 -7.92 -20.14 -9.21
CA ARG A 401 -9.12 -19.32 -9.45
C ARG A 401 -9.16 -18.12 -8.51
N LEU A 402 -8.81 -18.30 -7.25
CA LEU A 402 -8.75 -17.24 -6.26
C LEU A 402 -7.67 -16.20 -6.60
N ALA A 403 -6.49 -16.66 -7.03
CA ALA A 403 -5.40 -15.80 -7.46
C ALA A 403 -5.79 -14.91 -8.66
N ASP A 404 -6.40 -15.50 -9.69
CA ASP A 404 -6.92 -14.76 -10.85
C ASP A 404 -8.02 -13.76 -10.43
N HIS A 405 -8.95 -14.19 -9.58
CA HIS A 405 -10.03 -13.32 -9.09
C HIS A 405 -9.51 -12.12 -8.29
N CYS A 406 -8.56 -12.35 -7.37
CA CYS A 406 -7.93 -11.28 -6.60
C CYS A 406 -7.18 -10.30 -7.51
N THR A 407 -6.47 -10.80 -8.52
CA THR A 407 -5.77 -9.96 -9.51
C THR A 407 -6.75 -9.07 -10.28
N ARG A 408 -7.83 -9.66 -10.81
CA ARG A 408 -8.86 -8.90 -11.55
C ARG A 408 -9.55 -7.86 -10.68
N LYS A 409 -9.85 -8.18 -9.42
CA LYS A 409 -10.51 -7.27 -8.48
C LYS A 409 -9.60 -6.13 -8.05
N GLU A 410 -8.33 -6.38 -7.76
CA GLU A 410 -7.34 -5.34 -7.46
C GLU A 410 -7.20 -4.33 -8.63
N ASP A 411 -7.14 -4.82 -9.87
CA ASP A 411 -7.12 -3.98 -11.08
C ASP A 411 -8.38 -3.11 -11.23
N ILE A 412 -9.55 -3.61 -10.80
CA ILE A 412 -10.80 -2.86 -10.81
C ILE A 412 -10.79 -1.80 -9.71
N VAL A 413 -10.38 -2.18 -8.50
CA VAL A 413 -10.28 -1.29 -7.33
C VAL A 413 -9.34 -0.11 -7.61
N ALA A 414 -8.14 -0.37 -8.13
CA ALA A 414 -7.20 0.69 -8.51
C ALA A 414 -7.80 1.69 -9.52
N LYS A 415 -8.69 1.23 -10.42
CA LYS A 415 -9.41 2.12 -11.35
C LYS A 415 -10.47 2.95 -10.64
N VAL A 416 -11.17 2.41 -9.64
CA VAL A 416 -12.12 3.16 -8.80
C VAL A 416 -11.39 4.25 -8.04
N GLU A 417 -10.37 3.88 -7.27
CA GLU A 417 -9.62 4.81 -6.41
C GLU A 417 -9.02 5.95 -7.23
N ARG A 418 -8.37 5.61 -8.36
CA ARG A 418 -7.84 6.62 -9.28
C ARG A 418 -8.93 7.56 -9.83
N GLN A 419 -10.10 7.04 -10.21
CA GLN A 419 -11.18 7.86 -10.77
C GLN A 419 -11.80 8.77 -9.70
N VAL A 420 -12.01 8.28 -8.48
CA VAL A 420 -12.54 9.09 -7.38
C VAL A 420 -11.51 10.12 -6.91
N SER A 421 -10.22 9.78 -6.91
CA SER A 421 -9.15 10.74 -6.59
C SER A 421 -9.08 11.87 -7.63
N LYS A 422 -9.24 11.55 -8.92
CA LYS A 422 -9.42 12.57 -9.97
C LYS A 422 -10.68 13.42 -9.81
N SER A 423 -11.76 12.81 -9.32
CA SER A 423 -13.01 13.53 -9.00
C SER A 423 -12.80 14.52 -7.86
N ALA A 424 -12.03 14.14 -6.84
CA ALA A 424 -11.64 15.03 -5.74
C ALA A 424 -10.76 16.18 -6.25
N ALA A 425 -9.78 15.90 -7.11
CA ALA A 425 -8.96 16.93 -7.76
C ALA A 425 -9.79 17.92 -8.60
N ALA A 426 -10.74 17.41 -9.40
CA ALA A 426 -11.66 18.23 -10.19
C ALA A 426 -12.51 19.13 -9.28
N LEU A 427 -13.02 18.59 -8.17
CA LEU A 427 -13.82 19.33 -7.21
C LEU A 427 -13.01 20.40 -6.45
N LEU A 428 -11.73 20.13 -6.17
CA LEU A 428 -10.82 21.11 -5.57
C LEU A 428 -10.54 22.28 -6.54
N LEU A 429 -10.38 21.98 -7.84
CA LEU A 429 -10.05 22.97 -8.87
C LEU A 429 -11.26 23.68 -9.47
N GLU A 430 -12.49 23.18 -9.31
CA GLU A 430 -13.71 23.78 -9.86
C GLU A 430 -13.86 25.29 -9.58
N PRO A 431 -13.60 25.80 -8.36
CA PRO A 431 -13.71 27.24 -8.09
C PRO A 431 -12.62 28.08 -8.75
N ARG A 432 -11.58 27.46 -9.31
CA ARG A 432 -10.36 28.07 -9.86
C ARG A 432 -10.34 28.09 -11.40
N ILE A 433 -11.46 27.80 -12.05
CA ILE A 433 -11.57 27.88 -13.51
C ILE A 433 -11.23 29.30 -13.98
N GLY A 434 -10.37 29.40 -14.99
CA GLY A 434 -9.81 30.65 -15.51
C GLY A 434 -8.48 31.06 -14.86
N GLU A 435 -8.06 30.43 -13.76
CA GLU A 435 -6.74 30.66 -13.17
C GLU A 435 -5.63 30.00 -14.00
N ARG A 436 -4.41 30.54 -13.85
CA ARG A 436 -3.20 30.05 -14.50
C ARG A 436 -2.30 29.33 -13.51
N PHE A 437 -1.61 28.32 -14.00
CA PHE A 437 -0.77 27.43 -13.22
C PHE A 437 0.53 27.14 -13.96
N SER A 438 1.61 27.02 -13.21
CA SER A 438 2.83 26.37 -13.70
C SER A 438 2.61 24.86 -13.73
N ALA A 439 2.93 24.23 -14.85
CA ALA A 439 2.72 22.81 -15.05
C ALA A 439 3.88 22.19 -15.84
N MET A 440 4.00 20.88 -15.77
CA MET A 440 4.94 20.10 -16.55
C MET A 440 4.20 19.09 -17.43
N VAL A 441 4.64 18.92 -18.67
CA VAL A 441 4.09 17.92 -19.59
C VAL A 441 4.49 16.51 -19.14
N THR A 442 3.53 15.69 -18.72
CA THR A 442 3.76 14.33 -18.20
C THR A 442 3.48 13.22 -19.20
N GLY A 443 2.80 13.53 -20.30
CA GLY A 443 2.50 12.55 -21.34
C GLY A 443 2.05 13.16 -22.65
N SER A 444 2.43 12.53 -23.76
CA SER A 444 2.01 12.91 -25.11
C SER A 444 1.72 11.65 -25.92
N SER A 445 0.52 11.57 -26.50
CA SER A 445 0.08 10.45 -27.35
C SER A 445 -0.96 10.91 -28.38
N GLU A 446 -1.40 9.99 -29.23
CA GLU A 446 -2.55 10.22 -30.14
C GLU A 446 -3.82 10.62 -29.36
N LYS A 447 -4.00 10.06 -28.16
CA LYS A 447 -5.18 10.30 -27.31
C LYS A 447 -5.20 11.68 -26.65
N GLY A 448 -4.06 12.39 -26.60
CA GLY A 448 -3.96 13.66 -25.90
C GLY A 448 -2.57 13.95 -25.36
N THR A 449 -2.44 15.14 -24.78
CA THR A 449 -1.27 15.57 -24.00
C THR A 449 -1.74 15.85 -22.59
N TRP A 450 -0.98 15.41 -21.59
CA TRP A 450 -1.28 15.60 -20.17
C TRP A 450 -0.24 16.49 -19.53
N VAL A 451 -0.69 17.34 -18.61
CA VAL A 451 0.14 18.23 -17.81
C VAL A 451 -0.18 17.99 -16.34
N ARG A 452 0.85 18.01 -15.50
CA ARG A 452 0.75 17.97 -14.04
C ARG A 452 1.11 19.34 -13.49
N LEU A 453 0.27 19.89 -12.62
CA LEU A 453 0.57 21.17 -11.97
C LEU A 453 1.77 20.97 -11.02
N LEU A 454 2.60 22.02 -10.87
CA LEU A 454 3.79 21.95 -10.03
C LEU A 454 3.45 22.14 -8.54
N ASP A 455 2.51 23.05 -8.23
CA ASP A 455 2.15 23.39 -6.85
C ASP A 455 1.11 22.45 -6.23
N ILE A 456 0.35 21.76 -7.07
CA ILE A 456 -0.71 20.84 -6.64
C ILE A 456 -0.52 19.54 -7.43
N PRO A 457 -0.54 18.36 -6.79
CA PRO A 457 -0.28 17.07 -7.44
C PRO A 457 -1.47 16.60 -8.31
N VAL A 458 -1.91 17.44 -9.25
CA VAL A 458 -3.06 17.22 -10.11
C VAL A 458 -2.63 17.18 -11.58
N GLU A 459 -3.05 16.12 -12.27
CA GLU A 459 -2.86 15.95 -13.70
C GLU A 459 -4.17 16.22 -14.46
N GLY A 460 -4.08 16.96 -15.55
CA GLY A 460 -5.20 17.20 -16.47
C GLY A 460 -4.76 17.15 -17.93
N MET A 461 -5.73 17.21 -18.84
CA MET A 461 -5.49 17.12 -20.27
C MET A 461 -5.34 18.51 -20.89
N LEU A 462 -4.34 18.69 -21.75
CA LEU A 462 -4.15 19.91 -22.52
C LEU A 462 -5.01 19.87 -23.80
N LYS A 463 -5.95 20.80 -23.91
CA LYS A 463 -6.80 21.02 -25.10
C LYS A 463 -6.19 22.08 -26.00
N GLY A 464 -6.40 21.94 -27.32
CA GLY A 464 -5.99 22.94 -28.32
C GLY A 464 -4.81 22.53 -29.20
N LYS A 465 -4.36 23.46 -30.05
CA LYS A 465 -3.29 23.20 -31.03
C LYS A 465 -1.92 23.15 -30.35
N ARG A 466 -1.20 22.09 -30.67
CA ARG A 466 0.13 21.73 -30.17
C ARG A 466 1.18 22.41 -31.05
N LYS A 467 2.11 23.19 -30.48
CA LYS A 467 3.35 23.56 -31.15
C LYS A 467 4.52 23.52 -30.18
N GLY A 468 5.46 22.62 -30.43
CA GLY A 468 6.79 22.62 -29.81
C GLY A 468 6.86 22.25 -28.33
N ILE A 469 5.91 21.45 -27.82
CA ILE A 469 5.95 20.93 -26.43
C ILE A 469 6.17 19.41 -26.44
N ASP A 470 7.05 18.93 -25.57
CA ASP A 470 7.34 17.52 -25.33
C ASP A 470 7.29 17.17 -23.83
N VAL A 471 7.30 15.88 -23.52
CA VAL A 471 7.32 15.37 -22.15
C VAL A 471 8.54 15.92 -21.40
N GLY A 472 8.31 16.51 -20.23
CA GLY A 472 9.32 17.17 -19.41
C GLY A 472 9.43 18.68 -19.62
N ASP A 473 8.71 19.26 -20.58
CA ASP A 473 8.67 20.72 -20.72
C ASP A 473 7.81 21.36 -19.63
N GLU A 474 8.29 22.47 -19.08
CA GLU A 474 7.51 23.34 -18.21
C GLU A 474 6.71 24.33 -19.03
N VAL A 475 5.44 24.48 -18.70
CA VAL A 475 4.47 25.29 -19.44
C VAL A 475 3.54 26.03 -18.48
N THR A 476 3.10 27.21 -18.89
CA THR A 476 2.00 27.91 -18.23
C THR A 476 0.68 27.48 -18.84
N VAL A 477 -0.25 27.02 -18.01
CA VAL A 477 -1.56 26.54 -18.44
C VAL A 477 -2.69 27.28 -17.72
N GLU A 478 -3.82 27.46 -18.40
CA GLU A 478 -5.05 28.01 -17.82
C GLU A 478 -6.09 26.91 -17.69
N LEU A 479 -6.71 26.78 -16.51
CA LEU A 479 -7.78 25.82 -16.27
C LEU A 479 -9.05 26.26 -17.00
N ILE A 480 -9.59 25.43 -17.91
CA ILE A 480 -10.74 25.80 -18.74
C ILE A 480 -12.03 25.10 -18.36
N SER A 481 -11.96 23.86 -17.88
CA SER A 481 -13.14 23.11 -17.43
C SER A 481 -12.77 21.95 -16.53
N VAL A 482 -13.71 21.56 -15.67
CA VAL A 482 -13.66 20.33 -14.88
C VAL A 482 -14.99 19.57 -15.01
N ASP A 483 -14.93 18.24 -14.87
CA ASP A 483 -16.09 17.38 -14.66
C ASP A 483 -15.83 16.51 -13.44
N VAL A 484 -16.54 16.79 -12.35
CA VAL A 484 -16.36 16.09 -11.07
C VAL A 484 -16.83 14.64 -11.15
N ASN A 485 -17.85 14.32 -11.94
CA ASN A 485 -18.38 12.96 -12.00
C ASN A 485 -17.46 12.03 -12.81
N LEU A 486 -16.84 12.56 -13.86
CA LEU A 486 -15.90 11.82 -14.70
C LEU A 486 -14.44 11.95 -14.23
N GLY A 487 -14.15 12.89 -13.33
CA GLY A 487 -12.80 13.23 -12.90
C GLY A 487 -11.96 13.82 -14.04
N PHE A 488 -12.58 14.61 -14.91
CA PHE A 488 -11.89 15.28 -16.02
C PHE A 488 -11.48 16.69 -15.60
N ILE A 489 -10.27 17.07 -16.00
CA ILE A 489 -9.67 18.38 -15.74
C ILE A 489 -8.98 18.77 -17.04
N ASP A 490 -9.42 19.86 -17.65
CA ASP A 490 -8.95 20.30 -18.94
C ASP A 490 -8.27 21.66 -18.81
N PHE A 491 -7.10 21.76 -19.43
CA PHE A 491 -6.26 22.95 -19.48
C PHE A 491 -6.10 23.43 -20.93
N LYS A 492 -5.76 24.70 -21.12
CA LYS A 492 -5.20 25.21 -22.38
C LYS A 492 -3.83 25.82 -22.13
N GLN A 493 -2.94 25.73 -23.10
CA GLN A 493 -1.64 26.40 -23.03
C GLN A 493 -1.83 27.91 -23.13
N VAL A 494 -1.10 28.65 -22.31
CA VAL A 494 -1.00 30.11 -22.42
C VAL A 494 0.35 30.42 -23.06
N GLU A 495 0.33 31.13 -24.20
CA GLU A 495 1.56 31.70 -24.73
C GLU A 495 1.97 32.87 -23.83
N ASP A 496 3.17 32.82 -23.27
CA ASP A 496 3.76 33.98 -22.62
C ASP A 496 3.90 35.06 -23.70
N ARG A 497 3.07 36.11 -23.61
CA ARG A 497 3.29 37.32 -24.38
C ARG A 497 4.60 37.91 -23.90
N ILE A 498 5.67 37.63 -24.64
CA ILE A 498 6.90 38.43 -24.60
C ILE A 498 6.46 39.88 -24.78
N LYS A 499 6.57 40.67 -23.71
CA LYS A 499 6.37 42.12 -23.76
C LYS A 499 7.61 42.77 -24.33
#